data_AF-A0A484BXQ7-F1
#
_entry.id   AF-A0A484BXQ7-F1
#
_cell.length_a   1.000
_cell.length_b   1.000
_cell.length_c   1.000
_cell.angle_alpha   90.00
_cell.angle_beta   90.00
_cell.angle_gamma   90.00
#
_symmetry.space_group_name_H-M   'P 1'
#
loop_
_entity.id
_entity.type
_entity.pdbx_description
1 polymer ?
#
loop_
_entity_poly.entity_id
_entity_poly.type
_entity_poly.pdbx_seq_one_letter_code
_entity_poly.pdbx_strand_id
1 'polypeptide(L)'
;MSLGSDFQAYAQFAGAPLKLRKISNPWRSPSGSLPALRTNRTETLSRPSDIIIHLRKQKYNADYDLSAKEGADSLAFISLLEEKLKPALIYTFWVEPKNYVDVTRRWYAEHLPFPLNFFLPGRMQRRRLETLQLLRGDQSLEAGDELEKEVRNTL
;
A
#
# COMPACT_ATOMS: atom_id res chain seq x y z
N MET A 1 2.66 8.53 0.46
CA MET A 1 2.45 7.39 -0.45
C MET A 1 1.47 6.42 0.17
N SER A 2 0.18 6.57 -0.16
CA SER A 2 -0.95 5.95 0.53
C SER A 2 -1.46 4.76 -0.28
N LEU A 3 -1.57 3.58 0.34
CA LEU A 3 -2.19 2.36 -0.20
C LEU A 3 -3.70 2.52 -0.49
N GLY A 4 -4.26 3.72 -0.34
CA GLY A 4 -5.66 4.03 -0.59
C GLY A 4 -5.99 4.37 -2.04
N SER A 5 -5.01 4.50 -2.94
CA SER A 5 -5.25 4.80 -4.36
C SER A 5 -5.93 3.64 -5.09
N ASP A 6 -5.61 2.40 -4.73
CA ASP A 6 -5.85 1.25 -5.58
C ASP A 6 -7.34 0.89 -5.64
N PHE A 7 -8.03 0.94 -4.50
CA PHE A 7 -9.48 0.72 -4.47
C PHE A 7 -10.26 1.90 -5.06
N GLN A 8 -9.74 3.13 -4.94
CA GLN A 8 -10.38 4.30 -5.53
C GLN A 8 -10.35 4.21 -7.06
N ALA A 9 -9.20 3.80 -7.61
CA ALA A 9 -9.06 3.52 -9.03
C ALA A 9 -10.00 2.39 -9.46
N TYR A 10 -10.02 1.26 -8.74
CA TYR A 10 -10.93 0.13 -9.02
C TYR A 10 -12.40 0.57 -9.07
N ALA A 11 -12.86 1.32 -8.07
CA ALA A 11 -14.23 1.78 -8.00
C ALA A 11 -14.58 2.77 -9.13
N GLN A 12 -13.61 3.61 -9.54
CA GLN A 12 -13.78 4.51 -10.67
C GLN A 12 -13.91 3.73 -11.99
N PHE A 13 -13.06 2.72 -12.22
CA PHE A 13 -13.14 1.85 -13.40
C PHE A 13 -14.41 1.00 -13.42
N ALA A 14 -14.87 0.53 -12.26
CA ALA A 14 -16.10 -0.23 -12.12
C ALA A 14 -17.39 0.64 -12.20
N GLY A 15 -17.26 1.96 -12.33
CA GLY A 15 -18.40 2.89 -12.38
C GLY A 15 -19.20 2.99 -11.06
N ALA A 16 -18.57 2.65 -9.93
CA ALA A 16 -19.25 2.65 -8.63
C ALA A 16 -19.43 4.07 -8.08
N PRO A 17 -20.65 4.48 -7.67
CA PRO A 17 -20.88 5.80 -7.11
C PRO A 17 -20.27 5.88 -5.69
N LEU A 18 -19.12 6.54 -5.57
CA LEU A 18 -18.43 6.73 -4.29
C LEU A 18 -18.45 8.18 -3.82
N LYS A 19 -18.79 8.39 -2.55
CA LYS A 19 -18.56 9.67 -1.86
C LYS A 19 -17.22 9.64 -1.14
N LEU A 20 -16.20 10.23 -1.77
CA LEU A 20 -14.86 10.29 -1.20
C LEU A 20 -14.79 11.29 -0.05
N ARG A 21 -14.32 10.83 1.11
CA ARG A 21 -13.95 11.69 2.23
C ARG A 21 -12.46 11.55 2.47
N LYS A 22 -11.70 12.57 2.08
CA LYS A 22 -10.27 12.65 2.37
C LYS A 22 -10.10 12.90 3.87
N ILE A 23 -9.53 11.91 4.55
CA ILE A 23 -9.22 11.97 5.98
C ILE A 23 -7.78 11.52 6.12
N SER A 24 -6.97 12.31 6.82
CA SER A 24 -5.58 11.94 7.11
C SER A 24 -5.43 11.16 8.41
N ASN A 25 -6.37 11.29 9.35
CA ASN A 25 -6.34 10.60 10.64
C ASN A 25 -6.90 9.16 10.55
N PRO A 26 -6.06 8.12 10.69
CA PRO A 26 -6.52 6.73 10.61
C PRO A 26 -7.37 6.29 11.80
N TRP A 27 -7.25 6.95 12.96
CA TRP A 27 -8.07 6.67 14.14
C TRP A 27 -9.54 7.07 14.00
N ARG A 28 -9.89 7.80 12.94
CA ARG A 28 -11.30 8.03 12.60
C ARG A 28 -11.98 6.82 11.95
N SER A 29 -11.20 5.81 11.54
CA SER A 29 -11.72 4.52 11.12
C SER A 29 -11.90 3.61 12.35
N PRO A 30 -13.01 2.86 12.47
CA PRO A 30 -13.17 1.83 13.50
C PRO A 30 -12.03 0.81 13.54
N SER A 31 -11.39 0.54 12.40
CA SER A 31 -10.24 -0.38 12.31
C SER A 31 -8.89 0.28 12.60
N GLY A 32 -8.86 1.59 12.89
CA GLY A 32 -7.63 2.36 13.13
C GLY A 32 -6.71 2.48 11.92
N SER A 33 -7.20 2.13 10.72
CA SER A 33 -6.46 2.15 9.46
C SER A 33 -7.34 2.64 8.32
N LEU A 34 -6.68 3.27 7.34
CA LEU A 34 -7.27 3.69 6.07
C LEU A 34 -6.65 2.86 4.93
N PRO A 35 -7.36 2.61 3.83
CA PRO A 35 -8.73 3.09 3.52
C PRO A 35 -9.84 2.37 4.30
N ALA A 36 -11.00 3.03 4.42
CA ALA A 36 -12.21 2.45 5.02
C ALA A 36 -13.46 2.83 4.21
N LEU A 37 -14.19 1.84 3.74
CA LEU A 37 -15.49 2.00 3.08
C LEU A 37 -16.58 1.90 4.12
N ARG A 38 -17.43 2.92 4.20
CA ARG A 38 -18.66 2.90 5.02
C ARG A 38 -19.85 2.65 4.11
N THR A 39 -20.58 1.58 4.37
CA THR A 39 -21.81 1.26 3.65
C THR A 39 -23.00 1.90 4.39
N ASN A 40 -24.11 2.11 3.68
CA ASN A 40 -25.36 2.65 4.27
C ASN A 40 -25.90 1.82 5.44
N ARG A 41 -25.48 0.55 5.57
CA ARG A 41 -25.90 -0.40 6.60
C ARG A 41 -24.99 -0.43 7.84
N THR A 42 -24.36 0.69 8.21
CA THR A 42 -23.44 0.83 9.37
C THR A 42 -22.16 -0.02 9.36
N GLU A 43 -22.03 -0.99 8.46
CA GLU A 43 -20.81 -1.77 8.28
C GLU A 43 -19.66 -0.91 7.73
N THR A 44 -18.46 -1.11 8.27
CA THR A 44 -17.22 -0.48 7.79
C THR A 44 -16.26 -1.57 7.34
N LEU A 45 -15.89 -1.56 6.05
CA LEU A 45 -14.91 -2.45 5.46
C LEU A 45 -13.57 -1.73 5.33
N SER A 46 -12.49 -2.31 5.84
CA SER A 46 -11.16 -1.68 5.79
C SER A 46 -10.12 -2.48 5.00
N ARG A 47 -10.37 -3.75 4.69
CA ARG A 47 -9.47 -4.54 3.86
C ARG A 47 -9.80 -4.31 2.38
N PRO A 48 -8.80 -4.06 1.52
CA PRO A 48 -9.04 -3.87 0.09
C PRO A 48 -9.79 -5.04 -0.57
N SER A 49 -9.45 -6.28 -0.21
CA SER A 49 -10.14 -7.50 -0.67
C SER A 49 -11.64 -7.45 -0.37
N ASP A 50 -12.00 -7.09 0.87
CA ASP A 50 -13.38 -7.09 1.34
C ASP A 50 -14.18 -5.97 0.65
N ILE A 51 -13.54 -4.82 0.40
CA ILE A 51 -14.09 -3.71 -0.36
C ILE A 51 -14.38 -4.13 -1.80
N ILE A 52 -13.44 -4.76 -2.49
CA ILE A 52 -13.61 -5.25 -3.87
C ILE A 52 -14.72 -6.31 -3.93
N ILE A 53 -14.72 -7.29 -3.02
CA ILE A 53 -15.76 -8.31 -2.93
C ILE A 53 -17.14 -7.67 -2.72
N HIS A 54 -17.23 -6.65 -1.85
CA HIS A 54 -18.47 -5.93 -1.62
C HIS A 54 -18.97 -5.20 -2.87
N LEU A 55 -18.08 -4.49 -3.59
CA LEU A 55 -18.42 -3.82 -4.85
C LEU A 55 -18.91 -4.81 -5.90
N ARG A 56 -18.22 -5.95 -6.05
CA ARG A 56 -18.63 -7.03 -6.96
C ARG A 56 -20.02 -7.58 -6.62
N LYS A 57 -20.35 -7.76 -5.33
CA LYS A 57 -21.72 -8.18 -4.89
C LYS A 57 -22.79 -7.16 -5.26
N GLN A 58 -22.44 -5.87 -5.36
CA GLN A 58 -23.34 -4.79 -5.79
C GLN A 58 -23.38 -4.61 -7.32
N LYS A 59 -22.83 -5.57 -8.09
CA LYS A 59 -22.71 -5.53 -9.56
C LYS A 59 -21.76 -4.44 -10.09
N TYR A 60 -20.91 -3.89 -9.24
CA TYR A 60 -19.79 -3.05 -9.65
C TYR A 60 -18.54 -3.90 -9.76
N ASN A 61 -18.33 -4.49 -10.93
CA ASN A 61 -17.16 -5.30 -11.21
C ASN A 61 -16.46 -4.75 -12.46
N ALA A 62 -15.17 -4.45 -12.34
CA ALA A 62 -14.34 -4.02 -13.46
C ALA A 62 -14.02 -5.18 -14.44
N ASP A 63 -14.25 -6.42 -14.02
CA ASP A 63 -13.77 -7.63 -14.70
C ASP A 63 -14.90 -8.41 -15.44
N TYR A 64 -16.08 -7.80 -15.65
CA TYR A 64 -17.27 -8.53 -16.17
C TYR A 64 -17.06 -9.12 -17.59
N ASP A 65 -16.22 -8.50 -18.40
CA ASP A 65 -16.05 -8.84 -19.82
C ASP A 65 -14.76 -9.62 -20.11
N LEU A 66 -14.03 -10.07 -19.08
CA LEU A 66 -12.78 -10.80 -19.29
C LEU A 66 -13.04 -12.25 -19.71
N SER A 67 -12.42 -12.67 -20.82
CA SER A 67 -12.33 -14.09 -21.16
C SER A 67 -11.48 -14.85 -20.12
N ALA A 68 -11.63 -16.18 -20.08
CA ALA A 68 -10.85 -17.03 -19.18
C ALA A 68 -9.32 -16.85 -19.38
N LYS A 69 -8.89 -16.58 -20.62
CA LYS A 69 -7.49 -16.30 -20.95
C LYS A 69 -7.04 -14.95 -20.38
N GLU A 70 -7.81 -13.90 -20.61
CA GLU A 70 -7.48 -12.56 -20.12
C GLU A 70 -7.52 -12.48 -18.59
N GLY A 71 -8.42 -13.25 -17.95
CA GLY A 71 -8.44 -13.39 -16.49
C GLY A 71 -7.17 -14.06 -15.95
N ALA A 72 -6.67 -15.10 -16.62
CA ALA A 72 -5.42 -15.76 -16.26
C ALA A 72 -4.21 -14.82 -16.46
N ASP A 73 -4.16 -14.12 -17.59
CA ASP A 73 -3.11 -13.14 -17.89
C ASP A 73 -3.11 -12.00 -16.86
N SER A 74 -4.30 -11.48 -16.50
CA SER A 74 -4.45 -10.44 -15.46
C SER A 74 -3.93 -10.91 -14.11
N LEU A 75 -4.26 -12.14 -13.71
CA LEU A 75 -3.76 -12.73 -12.46
C LEU A 75 -2.24 -12.90 -12.51
N ALA A 76 -1.67 -13.34 -13.64
CA ALA A 76 -0.23 -13.46 -13.80
C ALA A 76 0.49 -12.12 -13.66
N PHE A 77 -0.07 -11.04 -14.23
CA PHE A 77 0.47 -9.70 -14.07
C PHE A 77 0.35 -9.18 -12.63
N ILE A 78 -0.77 -9.42 -11.96
CA ILE A 78 -0.94 -9.06 -10.54
C ILE A 78 0.14 -9.76 -9.70
N SER A 79 0.34 -11.07 -9.88
CA SER A 79 1.36 -11.83 -9.18
C SER A 79 2.77 -11.27 -9.44
N LEU A 80 3.10 -10.96 -10.70
CA LEU A 80 4.40 -10.37 -11.05
C LEU A 80 4.65 -9.03 -10.34
N LEU A 81 3.63 -8.16 -10.27
CA LEU A 81 3.73 -6.88 -9.58
C LEU A 81 3.88 -7.08 -8.06
N GLU A 82 3.16 -8.03 -7.48
CA GLU A 82 3.26 -8.34 -6.05
C GLU A 82 4.62 -8.95 -5.67
N GLU A 83 5.23 -9.74 -6.55
CA GLU A 83 6.51 -10.40 -6.29
C GLU A 83 7.72 -9.51 -6.58
N LYS A 84 7.68 -8.68 -7.62
CA LYS A 84 8.85 -7.89 -8.06
C LYS A 84 8.73 -6.42 -7.71
N LEU A 85 7.60 -5.80 -8.03
CA LEU A 85 7.45 -4.35 -7.88
C LEU A 85 7.23 -3.96 -6.43
N LYS A 86 6.36 -4.67 -5.71
CA LYS A 86 6.05 -4.39 -4.30
C LYS A 86 7.29 -4.36 -3.40
N PRO A 87 8.20 -5.36 -3.39
CA PRO A 87 9.41 -5.28 -2.56
C PRO A 87 10.36 -4.17 -3.01
N ALA A 88 10.45 -3.86 -4.30
CA ALA A 88 11.25 -2.75 -4.80
C ALA A 88 10.74 -1.40 -4.26
N LEU A 89 9.42 -1.15 -4.32
CA LEU A 89 8.82 0.06 -3.76
C LEU A 89 9.01 0.13 -2.24
N ILE A 90 8.85 -0.99 -1.51
CA ILE A 90 9.09 -1.01 -0.07
C ILE A 90 10.53 -0.59 0.23
N TYR A 91 11.50 -1.11 -0.52
CA TYR A 91 12.90 -0.76 -0.37
C TYR A 91 13.14 0.74 -0.60
N THR A 92 12.74 1.26 -1.76
CA THR A 92 12.94 2.67 -2.11
C THR A 92 12.30 3.63 -1.11
N PHE A 93 11.09 3.36 -0.61
CA PHE A 93 10.39 4.31 0.27
C PHE A 93 10.68 4.17 1.76
N TRP A 94 11.06 2.98 2.23
CA TRP A 94 11.14 2.68 3.66
C TRP A 94 12.51 2.18 4.14
N VAL A 95 13.37 1.70 3.23
CA VAL A 95 14.71 1.19 3.56
C VAL A 95 15.76 2.23 3.24
N GLU A 96 15.72 2.80 2.03
CA GLU A 96 16.72 3.79 1.61
C GLU A 96 16.65 5.05 2.50
N PRO A 97 17.72 5.38 3.27
CA PRO A 97 17.65 6.40 4.32
C PRO A 97 17.28 7.79 3.80
N LYS A 98 17.82 8.18 2.65
CA LYS A 98 17.56 9.49 2.02
C LYS A 98 16.08 9.63 1.67
N ASN A 99 15.53 8.65 0.95
CA ASN A 99 14.12 8.65 0.55
C ASN A 99 13.18 8.54 1.76
N TYR A 100 13.54 7.75 2.77
CA TYR A 100 12.72 7.64 3.97
C TYR A 100 12.64 8.96 4.75
N VAL A 101 13.77 9.64 4.99
CA VAL A 101 13.79 10.88 5.79
C VAL A 101 13.20 12.05 5.00
N ASP A 102 13.67 12.27 3.78
CA ASP A 102 13.38 13.50 3.03
C ASP A 102 12.00 13.49 2.38
N VAL A 103 11.51 12.30 1.99
CA VAL A 103 10.25 12.15 1.27
C VAL A 103 9.20 11.46 2.13
N THR A 104 9.42 10.21 2.51
CA THR A 104 8.35 9.38 3.12
C THR A 104 7.94 9.91 4.49
N ARG A 105 8.88 10.01 5.43
CA ARG A 105 8.64 10.46 6.80
C ARG A 105 8.14 11.90 6.82
N ARG A 106 8.78 12.79 6.04
CA ARG A 106 8.37 14.19 5.92
C ARG A 106 6.93 14.33 5.43
N TRP A 107 6.55 13.61 4.37
CA TRP A 107 5.18 13.62 3.85
C TRP A 107 4.17 13.21 4.92
N TYR A 108 4.44 12.14 5.67
CA TYR A 108 3.55 11.74 6.77
C TYR A 108 3.56 12.76 7.92
N ALA A 109 4.69 13.39 8.21
CA ALA A 109 4.79 14.39 9.28
C ALA A 109 3.94 15.64 8.98
N GLU A 110 3.87 16.05 7.72
CA GLU A 110 3.10 17.20 7.25
C GLU A 110 1.58 16.90 7.17
N HIS A 111 1.19 15.67 6.84
CA HIS A 111 -0.20 15.34 6.56
C HIS A 111 -0.95 14.68 7.73
N LEU A 112 -0.25 14.12 8.71
CA LEU A 112 -0.86 13.51 9.90
C LEU A 112 -1.02 14.53 11.02
N PRO A 113 -2.15 14.51 11.75
CA PRO A 113 -2.32 15.38 12.91
C PRO A 113 -1.41 14.95 14.06
N PHE A 114 -1.01 15.90 14.91
CA PHE A 114 -0.39 15.57 16.18
C PHE A 114 -1.34 14.71 17.04
N PRO A 115 -0.86 13.66 17.75
CA PRO A 115 0.53 13.19 17.83
C PRO A 115 0.92 12.12 16.79
N LEU A 116 0.03 11.74 15.87
CA LEU A 116 0.21 10.64 14.92
C LEU A 116 1.41 10.81 14.00
N ASN A 117 1.72 12.04 13.62
CA ASN A 117 2.89 12.38 12.81
C ASN A 117 4.23 11.89 13.41
N PHE A 118 4.35 11.76 14.73
CA PHE A 118 5.59 11.34 15.39
C PHE A 118 5.81 9.83 15.38
N PHE A 119 4.79 9.04 15.73
CA PHE A 119 4.96 7.60 15.94
C PHE A 119 4.48 6.74 14.77
N LEU A 120 3.50 7.20 13.98
CA LEU A 120 2.91 6.39 12.92
C LEU A 120 3.93 6.05 11.81
N PRO A 121 4.77 6.99 11.31
CA PRO A 121 5.77 6.67 10.30
C PRO A 121 6.75 5.58 10.76
N GLY A 122 7.25 5.68 12.00
CA GLY A 122 8.17 4.68 12.56
C GLY A 122 7.53 3.31 12.79
N ARG A 123 6.24 3.26 13.15
CA ARG A 123 5.49 1.99 13.23
C ARG A 123 5.30 1.38 11.84
N MET A 124 4.99 2.19 10.84
CA MET A 124 4.82 1.73 9.46
C MET A 124 6.13 1.22 8.88
N GLN A 125 7.25 1.92 9.10
CA GLN A 125 8.58 1.51 8.64
C GLN A 125 8.94 0.11 9.15
N ARG A 126 8.79 -0.15 10.46
CA ARG A 126 9.04 -1.48 11.04
C ARG A 126 8.23 -2.58 10.37
N ARG A 127 6.92 -2.39 10.21
CA ARG A 127 6.06 -3.38 9.54
C ARG A 127 6.48 -3.63 8.09
N ARG A 128 6.93 -2.59 7.38
CA ARG A 128 7.39 -2.71 5.98
C ARG A 128 8.73 -3.43 5.89
N LEU A 129 9.64 -3.20 6.83
CA LEU A 129 10.89 -3.95 6.96
C LEU A 129 10.63 -5.43 7.24
N GLU A 130 9.76 -5.75 8.20
CA GLU A 130 9.33 -7.13 8.49
C GLU A 130 8.76 -7.81 7.23
N THR A 131 7.89 -7.09 6.49
CA THR A 131 7.32 -7.61 5.24
C THR A 131 8.41 -7.86 4.19
N LEU A 132 9.39 -6.97 4.08
CA LEU A 132 10.47 -7.12 3.11
C LEU A 132 11.39 -8.31 3.46
N GLN A 133 11.72 -8.49 4.73
CA GLN A 133 12.49 -9.63 5.23
C GLN A 133 11.79 -10.96 4.89
N LEU A 134 10.47 -11.03 5.11
CA LEU A 134 9.68 -12.21 4.77
C LEU A 134 9.62 -12.48 3.26
N LEU A 135 9.58 -11.42 2.43
CA LEU A 135 9.49 -11.56 0.96
C LEU A 135 10.82 -11.90 0.30
N ARG A 136 11.94 -11.40 0.83
CA ARG A 136 13.25 -11.49 0.16
C ARG A 136 14.14 -12.61 0.71
N GLY A 137 13.85 -13.13 1.90
CA GLY A 137 14.78 -13.97 2.65
C GLY A 137 16.00 -13.18 3.12
N ASP A 138 16.69 -13.69 4.14
CA ASP A 138 17.75 -13.00 4.90
C ASP A 138 18.93 -12.50 4.03
N GLN A 139 19.13 -13.08 2.84
CA GLN A 139 20.37 -12.95 2.06
C GLN A 139 20.54 -11.64 1.27
N SER A 140 19.50 -10.81 1.12
CA SER A 140 19.58 -9.67 0.19
C SER A 140 19.71 -8.28 0.85
N LEU A 141 19.46 -8.16 2.16
CA LEU A 141 19.72 -6.89 2.85
C LEU A 141 21.22 -6.68 3.04
N GLU A 142 21.98 -7.76 3.27
CA GLU A 142 23.45 -7.71 3.36
C GLU A 142 24.09 -7.26 2.05
N ALA A 143 23.64 -7.77 0.90
CA ALA A 143 24.20 -7.40 -0.41
C ALA A 143 24.03 -5.90 -0.75
N GLY A 144 22.93 -5.27 -0.30
CA GLY A 144 22.71 -3.83 -0.50
C GLY A 144 23.59 -2.97 0.42
N ASP A 145 23.71 -3.36 1.68
CA ASP A 145 24.57 -2.68 2.65
C ASP A 145 26.06 -2.84 2.32
N GLU A 146 26.46 -3.98 1.75
CA GLU A 146 27.84 -4.20 1.27
C GLU A 146 28.16 -3.35 0.03
N LEU A 147 27.27 -3.29 -0.95
CA LEU A 147 27.42 -2.41 -2.12
C LEU A 147 27.51 -0.93 -1.73
N GLU A 148 26.70 -0.49 -0.76
CA GLU A 148 26.75 0.89 -0.25
C GLU A 148 28.04 1.19 0.54
N LYS A 149 28.56 0.22 1.30
CA LYS A 149 29.85 0.33 2.01
C LYS A 149 31.02 0.36 1.04
N GLU A 150 30.97 -0.44 -0.03
CA GLU A 150 32.03 -0.50 -1.04
C GLU A 150 32.11 0.80 -1.85
N VAL A 151 30.96 1.37 -2.25
CA VAL A 151 30.90 2.68 -2.91
C VAL A 151 31.38 3.82 -1.99
N ARG A 152 31.17 3.70 -0.67
CA ARG A 152 31.65 4.70 0.31
C ARG A 152 33.15 4.59 0.59
N ASN A 153 33.75 3.41 0.48
CA ASN A 153 35.19 3.20 0.69
C ASN A 153 36.04 3.47 -0.57
N THR A 154 35.40 3.67 -1.73
CA THR A 154 36.07 3.99 -3.00
C THR A 154 36.04 5.48 -3.37
N LEU A 155 35.48 6.34 -2.51
CA LEU A 155 35.55 7.81 -2.55
C LEU A 155 36.38 8.34 -1.38
#